data_AF-I2AWI1-F1
#
_entry.id   AF-I2AWI1-F1
#
_cell.length_a   1.000
_cell.length_b   1.000
_cell.length_c   1.000
_cell.angle_alpha   90.00
_cell.angle_beta   90.00
_cell.angle_gamma   90.00
#
_symmetry.space_group_name_H-M   'P 1'
#
loop_
_entity.id
_entity.type
_entity.pdbx_description
1 polymer ?
#
loop_
_entity_poly.entity_id
_entity_poly.type
_entity_poly.pdbx_seq_one_letter_code
_entity_poly.pdbx_strand_id
1 'polypeptide(L)'
;MSDTRRRLREPHSDRSKMPDQFANNIIALIKNRAVSNGADIDTDLVGADITTATKLTSLGVDSLGMADILWDLEQAHGIKIDFNTADAWSNLESVGDVVEAVRSFLNKED
;
A
#
# COMPACT_ATOMS: atom_id res chain seq x y z
N MET A 1 46.76 -12.61 31.81
CA MET A 1 47.35 -11.57 30.95
C MET A 1 46.50 -11.49 29.70
N SER A 2 45.96 -10.29 29.47
CA SER A 2 45.55 -9.71 28.18
C SER A 2 44.30 -10.31 27.51
N ASP A 3 43.14 -9.66 27.57
CA ASP A 3 42.71 -8.43 26.86
C ASP A 3 41.99 -8.72 25.54
N THR A 4 40.68 -8.47 25.58
CA THR A 4 39.98 -7.53 24.69
C THR A 4 39.64 -7.93 23.24
N ARG A 5 38.34 -7.71 22.93
CA ARG A 5 37.62 -7.70 21.62
C ARG A 5 36.90 -9.02 21.31
N ARG A 6 35.59 -9.11 21.11
CA ARG A 6 34.56 -8.13 20.71
C ARG A 6 33.25 -8.55 21.36
N ARG A 7 32.58 -7.60 22.02
CA ARG A 7 31.12 -7.59 22.08
C ARG A 7 30.62 -7.51 20.64
N LEU A 8 30.19 -8.61 20.03
CA LEU A 8 29.24 -8.52 18.93
C LEU A 8 27.87 -8.40 19.58
N ARG A 9 27.52 -7.14 19.84
CA ARG A 9 26.17 -6.68 20.10
C ARG A 9 25.25 -7.32 19.05
N GLU A 10 24.19 -7.94 19.54
CA GLU A 10 23.10 -8.54 18.78
C GLU A 10 22.78 -7.68 17.55
N PRO A 11 22.55 -8.25 16.36
CA PRO A 11 21.61 -7.61 15.46
C PRO A 11 20.27 -7.75 16.19
N HIS A 12 19.91 -6.74 16.97
CA HIS A 12 18.50 -6.41 17.11
C HIS A 12 17.98 -6.36 15.67
N SER A 13 17.27 -7.41 15.26
CA SER A 13 16.37 -7.33 14.13
C SER A 13 15.54 -6.10 14.42
N ASP A 14 15.86 -5.06 13.67
CA ASP A 14 15.20 -3.78 13.69
C ASP A 14 13.74 -4.05 13.32
N ARG A 15 12.92 -4.38 14.32
CA ARG A 15 11.46 -4.53 14.17
C ARG A 15 10.82 -3.18 13.85
N SER A 16 11.57 -2.07 13.79
CA SER A 16 11.09 -0.76 13.31
C SER A 16 11.15 -0.62 11.78
N LYS A 17 11.74 -1.61 11.08
CA LYS A 17 11.59 -1.83 9.64
C LYS A 17 10.96 -3.20 9.35
N MET A 18 9.90 -3.57 10.05
CA MET A 18 8.91 -4.42 9.38
C MET A 18 8.16 -3.43 8.48
N PRO A 19 8.55 -3.26 7.20
CA PRO A 19 7.78 -2.38 6.33
C PRO A 19 6.35 -2.90 6.42
N ASP A 20 5.40 -2.00 6.65
CA ASP A 20 4.01 -2.35 6.89
C ASP A 20 3.59 -3.32 5.77
N GLN A 21 3.58 -4.62 6.09
CA GLN A 21 3.50 -5.66 5.06
C GLN A 21 2.15 -5.55 4.35
N PHE A 22 1.15 -5.10 5.10
CA PHE A 22 -0.13 -4.73 4.58
C PHE A 22 -0.01 -3.53 3.62
N ALA A 23 0.63 -2.43 4.01
CA ALA A 23 0.87 -1.31 3.10
C ALA A 23 1.62 -1.73 1.82
N ASN A 24 2.65 -2.56 1.94
CA ASN A 24 3.40 -3.07 0.80
C ASN A 24 2.53 -3.92 -0.13
N ASN A 25 1.63 -4.73 0.41
CA ASN A 25 0.70 -5.52 -0.38
C ASN A 25 -0.29 -4.63 -1.14
N ILE A 26 -0.84 -3.60 -0.49
CA ILE A 26 -1.70 -2.60 -1.13
C ILE A 26 -0.93 -1.87 -2.24
N ILE A 27 0.29 -1.40 -1.96
CA ILE A 27 1.16 -0.72 -2.93
C ILE A 27 1.42 -1.64 -4.14
N ALA A 28 1.74 -2.91 -3.90
CA ALA A 28 1.99 -3.87 -4.97
C ALA A 28 0.76 -4.13 -5.83
N LEU A 29 -0.43 -4.20 -5.22
CA LEU A 29 -1.70 -4.38 -5.91
C LEU A 29 -2.03 -3.17 -6.79
N ILE A 30 -1.94 -1.95 -6.23
CA ILE A 30 -2.15 -0.71 -6.97
C ILE A 30 -1.15 -0.60 -8.12
N LYS A 31 0.13 -0.91 -7.87
CA LYS A 31 1.18 -0.91 -8.90
C LYS A 31 0.86 -1.89 -10.03
N ASN A 32 0.51 -3.12 -9.68
CA ASN A 32 0.18 -4.14 -10.67
C ASN A 32 -1.04 -3.74 -11.50
N ARG A 33 -2.03 -3.09 -10.88
CA ARG A 33 -3.24 -2.64 -11.58
C ARG A 33 -3.00 -1.43 -12.46
N ALA A 34 -2.25 -0.44 -11.99
CA ALA A 34 -1.82 0.70 -12.81
C ALA A 34 -1.11 0.22 -14.09
N VAL A 35 -0.24 -0.78 -13.98
CA VAL A 35 0.44 -1.41 -15.13
C VAL A 35 -0.52 -2.21 -16.00
N SER A 36 -1.45 -2.95 -15.40
CA SER A 36 -2.39 -3.83 -16.13
C SER A 36 -3.49 -3.08 -16.89
N ASN A 37 -3.95 -1.95 -16.36
CA ASN A 37 -5.02 -1.14 -16.97
C ASN A 37 -4.49 -0.30 -18.15
N GLY A 38 -3.20 -0.40 -18.49
CA GLY A 38 -2.57 0.47 -19.48
C GLY A 38 -2.71 1.94 -19.10
N ALA A 39 -2.82 2.23 -17.79
CA ALA A 39 -2.85 3.58 -17.32
C ALA A 39 -1.60 4.28 -17.85
N ASP A 40 -1.73 5.55 -18.25
CA ASP A 40 -0.60 6.43 -18.47
C ASP A 40 0.04 6.69 -17.10
N ILE A 41 0.61 5.64 -16.49
CA ILE A 41 1.50 5.78 -15.36
C ILE A 41 2.59 6.68 -15.88
N ASP A 42 2.85 7.76 -15.17
CA ASP A 42 3.99 8.59 -15.47
C ASP A 42 5.19 7.65 -15.62
N THR A 43 5.79 7.61 -16.81
CA THR A 43 6.84 6.65 -17.15
C THR A 43 8.04 6.79 -16.22
N ASP A 44 8.16 7.93 -15.54
CA ASP A 44 9.13 8.19 -14.48
C ASP A 44 8.85 7.39 -13.19
N LEU A 45 7.61 6.95 -12.97
CA LEU A 45 7.21 6.06 -11.88
C LEU A 45 7.39 4.58 -12.21
N VAL A 46 7.57 4.24 -13.50
CA VAL A 46 7.89 2.87 -13.97
C VAL A 46 9.37 2.58 -13.66
N GLY A 47 9.67 2.39 -12.38
CA GLY A 47 11.03 2.22 -11.87
C GLY A 47 11.29 2.99 -10.57
N ALA A 48 10.45 3.98 -10.24
CA ALA A 48 10.47 4.63 -8.94
C ALA A 48 9.88 3.73 -7.84
N ASP A 49 10.38 3.91 -6.62
CA ASP A 49 9.77 3.36 -5.43
C ASP A 49 8.40 4.03 -5.22
N ILE A 50 7.32 3.33 -5.57
CA ILE A 50 5.97 3.74 -5.16
C ILE A 50 5.92 3.64 -3.64
N THR A 51 5.60 4.75 -2.99
CA THR A 51 5.48 4.84 -1.54
C THR A 51 4.06 5.29 -1.18
N THR A 52 3.74 5.29 0.11
CA THR A 52 2.47 5.84 0.61
C THR A 52 2.28 7.31 0.27
N ALA A 53 3.35 8.07 0.02
CA ALA A 53 3.26 9.47 -0.41
C ALA A 53 2.93 9.63 -1.90
N THR A 54 2.94 8.54 -2.68
CA THR A 54 2.64 8.60 -4.11
C THR A 54 1.16 8.87 -4.34
N LYS A 55 0.84 9.82 -5.22
CA LYS A 55 -0.53 10.15 -5.59
C LYS A 55 -1.12 9.08 -6.51
N LEU A 56 -2.39 8.74 -6.29
CA LEU A 56 -3.13 7.78 -7.11
C LEU A 56 -3.27 8.27 -8.56
N THR A 57 -3.54 9.57 -8.72
CA THR A 57 -3.63 10.21 -10.05
C THR A 57 -2.32 10.17 -10.83
N SER A 58 -1.17 10.23 -10.15
CA SER A 58 0.14 10.07 -10.79
C SER A 58 0.40 8.63 -11.25
N LEU A 59 -0.26 7.66 -10.62
CA LEU A 59 -0.26 6.26 -11.06
C LEU A 59 -1.29 5.99 -12.16
N GLY A 60 -2.01 7.02 -12.62
CA GLY A 60 -3.09 6.90 -13.59
C GLY A 60 -4.31 6.15 -13.05
N VAL A 61 -4.46 6.07 -11.72
CA VAL A 61 -5.65 5.51 -11.08
C VAL A 61 -6.76 6.56 -11.14
N ASP A 62 -7.75 6.31 -11.99
CA ASP A 62 -8.98 7.07 -12.08
C ASP A 62 -10.13 6.40 -11.29
N SER A 63 -11.34 6.92 -11.39
CA SER A 63 -12.51 6.35 -10.71
C SER A 63 -12.80 4.89 -11.09
N LEU A 64 -12.47 4.48 -12.33
CA LEU A 64 -12.65 3.09 -12.77
C LEU A 64 -11.52 2.20 -12.23
N GLY A 65 -10.27 2.66 -12.30
CA GLY A 65 -9.13 1.99 -11.70
C GLY A 65 -9.25 1.84 -10.19
N MET A 66 -9.89 2.80 -9.51
CA MET A 66 -10.19 2.69 -8.09
C MET A 66 -11.24 1.60 -7.82
N ALA A 67 -12.32 1.53 -8.61
CA ALA A 67 -13.31 0.46 -8.48
C ALA A 67 -12.70 -0.93 -8.68
N ASP A 68 -11.77 -1.05 -9.64
CA ASP A 68 -10.99 -2.26 -9.87
C ASP A 68 -10.07 -2.61 -8.69
N ILE A 69 -9.36 -1.63 -8.12
CA ILE A 69 -8.51 -1.83 -6.93
C ILE A 69 -9.36 -2.30 -5.75
N LEU A 70 -10.52 -1.68 -5.52
CA LEU A 70 -11.44 -2.09 -4.45
C LEU A 70 -11.90 -3.53 -4.65
N TRP A 71 -12.27 -3.90 -5.87
CA TRP A 71 -12.64 -5.28 -6.19
C TRP A 71 -11.48 -6.25 -5.92
N ASP A 72 -10.27 -5.94 -6.38
CA ASP A 72 -9.10 -6.78 -6.15
C ASP A 72 -8.76 -6.88 -4.64
N LEU A 73 -8.99 -5.84 -3.86
CA LEU A 73 -8.85 -5.83 -2.40
C LEU A 73 -9.91 -6.71 -1.71
N GLU A 74 -11.16 -6.65 -2.15
CA GLU A 74 -12.22 -7.54 -1.68
C GLU A 74 -11.84 -9.01 -1.92
N GLN A 75 -11.35 -9.34 -3.12
CA GLN A 75 -10.94 -10.72 -3.44
C GLN A 75 -9.68 -11.14 -2.67
N ALA A 76 -8.68 -10.26 -2.54
CA ALA A 76 -7.41 -10.58 -1.90
C ALA A 76 -7.52 -10.74 -0.39
N HIS A 77 -8.38 -9.94 0.26
CA HIS A 77 -8.56 -9.96 1.71
C HIS A 77 -9.84 -10.70 2.14
N GLY A 78 -10.71 -11.09 1.21
CA GLY A 78 -11.99 -11.73 1.49
C GLY A 78 -12.98 -10.81 2.21
N ILE A 79 -12.79 -9.49 2.11
CA ILE A 79 -13.66 -8.48 2.72
C ILE A 79 -14.73 -8.03 1.74
N LYS A 80 -15.84 -7.49 2.26
CA LYS A 80 -16.88 -6.86 1.45
C LYS A 80 -16.85 -5.36 1.70
N ILE A 81 -16.38 -4.59 0.74
CA ILE A 81 -16.33 -3.13 0.81
C ILE A 81 -17.71 -2.61 0.40
N ASP A 82 -18.44 -2.02 1.35
CA ASP A 82 -19.75 -1.43 1.04
C ASP A 82 -19.55 -0.20 0.14
N PHE A 83 -20.21 -0.16 -1.01
CA PHE A 83 -20.22 1.02 -1.89
C PHE A 83 -20.82 2.26 -1.23
N ASN A 84 -21.57 2.18 -0.13
CA ASN A 84 -21.88 3.37 0.68
C ASN A 84 -20.64 3.97 1.36
N THR A 85 -19.62 3.15 1.59
CA THR A 85 -18.29 3.65 2.00
C THR A 85 -17.46 4.11 0.80
N ALA A 86 -17.92 3.96 -0.46
CA ALA A 86 -17.29 4.52 -1.69
C ALA A 86 -16.93 5.99 -1.54
N ASP A 87 -17.71 6.77 -0.78
CA ASP A 87 -17.40 8.17 -0.47
C ASP A 87 -16.12 8.35 0.36
N ALA A 88 -15.75 7.37 1.21
CA ALA A 88 -14.47 7.38 1.90
C ALA A 88 -13.33 7.10 0.90
N TRP A 89 -13.59 6.32 -0.14
CA TRP A 89 -12.61 5.96 -1.18
C TRP A 89 -12.47 7.04 -2.26
N SER A 90 -13.52 7.83 -2.51
CA SER A 90 -13.51 8.92 -3.48
C SER A 90 -12.68 10.12 -3.04
N ASN A 91 -12.46 10.28 -1.73
CA ASN A 91 -11.65 11.35 -1.14
C ASN A 91 -10.16 10.96 -1.00
N LEU A 92 -9.75 9.78 -1.45
CA LEU A 92 -8.36 9.32 -1.32
C LEU A 92 -7.51 9.91 -2.44
N GLU A 93 -6.42 10.58 -2.08
CA GLU A 93 -5.52 11.21 -3.06
C GLU A 93 -4.23 10.41 -3.26
N SER A 94 -3.79 9.70 -2.23
CA SER A 94 -2.51 9.00 -2.18
C SER A 94 -2.66 7.52 -1.82
N VAL A 95 -1.61 6.74 -2.12
CA VAL A 95 -1.54 5.32 -1.75
C VAL A 95 -1.61 5.15 -0.23
N GLY A 96 -1.05 6.08 0.55
CA GLY A 96 -1.15 6.10 2.00
C GLY A 96 -2.59 6.19 2.48
N ASP A 97 -3.40 7.05 1.86
CA ASP A 97 -4.82 7.18 2.20
C ASP A 97 -5.57 5.87 1.94
N VAL A 98 -5.25 5.15 0.86
CA VAL A 98 -5.82 3.81 0.59
C VAL A 98 -5.43 2.82 1.68
N VAL A 99 -4.15 2.77 2.05
CA VAL A 99 -3.68 1.88 3.12
C VAL A 99 -4.40 2.16 4.43
N GLU A 100 -4.53 3.43 4.81
CA GLU A 100 -5.24 3.82 6.03
C GLU A 100 -6.73 3.52 5.96
N ALA A 101 -7.38 3.75 4.82
CA ALA A 101 -8.79 3.46 4.60
C ALA A 101 -9.09 1.96 4.73
N VAL A 102 -8.32 1.08 4.08
CA VAL A 102 -8.50 -0.38 4.21
C VAL A 102 -8.18 -0.84 5.63
N ARG A 103 -7.14 -0.28 6.28
CA ARG A 103 -6.82 -0.60 7.67
C ARG A 103 -7.95 -0.19 8.63
N SER A 104 -8.53 1.00 8.43
CA SER A 104 -9.67 1.49 9.20
C SER A 104 -10.92 0.64 8.98
N PHE A 105 -11.10 0.10 7.77
CA PHE A 105 -12.19 -0.81 7.44
C PHE A 105 -12.04 -2.16 8.15
N LEU A 106 -10.84 -2.76 8.10
CA LEU A 106 -10.54 -4.02 8.80
C LEU A 106 -10.68 -3.90 10.33
N ASN A 107 -10.38 -2.73 10.89
CA ASN A 107 -10.52 -2.47 12.32
C ASN A 107 -11.95 -2.09 12.75
N LYS A 108 -12.90 -1.96 11.81
CA LYS A 108 -14.31 -1.64 12.11
C LYS A 108 -15.20 -2.88 12.26
N GLU A 109 -14.68 -4.08 12.04
CA GLU A 109 -15.36 -5.34 12.38
C GLU A 109 -15.15 -5.69 13.87
N ASP A 110 -15.79 -4.94 14.77
CA ASP A 110 -15.98 -5.29 16.19
C ASP A 110 -17.46 -5.06 16.59
#